data_AF-A0A7N2MQZ6-F1
#
_entry.id   AF-A0A7N2MQZ6-F1
#
_cell.length_a   1.000
_cell.length_b   1.000
_cell.length_c   1.000
_cell.angle_alpha   90.00
_cell.angle_beta   90.00
_cell.angle_gamma   90.00
#
_symmetry.space_group_name_H-M   'P 1'
#
loop_
_entity.id
_entity.type
_entity.pdbx_description
1 polymer ?
#
loop_
_entity_poly.entity_id
_entity_poly.type
_entity_poly.pdbx_seq_one_letter_code
_entity_poly.pdbx_strand_id
1 'polypeptide(L)'
;MLEISSKVDRSTSYSNKFGSRSALFAATDPQVPEYCELLKADEWPVCAYLSQDCRPTNPSEEAHNLETSFQVWEKTLEMVGLPSDAVERLIEGEEVLCRYGAQRG
;
A
#
# COMPACT_ATOMS: atom_id res chain seq x y z
N MET A 1 -29.22 -10.68 -24.00
CA MET A 1 -29.76 -9.49 -23.32
C MET A 1 -30.62 -9.99 -22.18
N LEU A 2 -30.09 -9.98 -20.95
CA LEU A 2 -30.87 -10.30 -19.75
C LEU A 2 -30.70 -9.09 -18.82
N GLU A 3 -31.75 -8.28 -18.76
CA GLU A 3 -31.89 -7.24 -17.75
C GLU A 3 -32.15 -7.92 -16.40
N ILE A 4 -31.29 -7.64 -15.42
CA ILE A 4 -31.60 -7.91 -14.02
C ILE A 4 -31.94 -6.55 -13.40
N SER A 5 -33.22 -6.23 -13.41
CA SER A 5 -33.80 -5.20 -12.57
C SER A 5 -34.06 -5.81 -11.19
N SER A 6 -33.17 -5.56 -10.24
CA SER A 6 -33.47 -5.74 -8.82
C SER A 6 -33.11 -4.46 -8.10
N LYS A 7 -34.15 -3.71 -7.73
CA LYS A 7 -34.13 -2.67 -6.70
C LYS A 7 -33.39 -3.21 -5.47
N VAL A 8 -32.15 -2.79 -5.30
CA VAL A 8 -31.38 -2.94 -4.06
C VAL A 8 -31.37 -1.59 -3.37
N ASP A 9 -31.68 -1.68 -2.08
CA ASP A 9 -31.90 -0.60 -1.12
C ASP A 9 -30.83 0.52 -1.18
N ARG A 10 -31.30 1.78 -1.13
CA ARG A 10 -30.43 2.96 -1.06
C ARG A 10 -30.01 3.18 0.40
N SER A 11 -28.99 2.49 0.85
CA SER A 11 -28.02 3.04 1.82
C SER A 11 -26.83 2.08 1.98
N THR A 12 -25.60 2.62 1.85
CA THR A 12 -24.32 1.91 2.04
C THR A 12 -23.90 0.82 1.01
N SER A 13 -23.94 1.14 -0.29
CA SER A 13 -23.17 0.39 -1.30
C SER A 13 -22.30 1.31 -2.18
N TYR A 14 -21.34 1.99 -1.56
CA TYR A 14 -20.13 2.39 -2.31
C TYR A 14 -19.45 1.08 -2.73
N SER A 15 -19.77 0.63 -3.94
CA SER A 15 -19.64 -0.78 -4.30
C SER A 15 -18.19 -1.27 -4.20
N ASN A 16 -17.97 -2.43 -3.56
CA ASN A 16 -16.68 -3.14 -3.51
C ASN A 16 -15.94 -3.14 -4.86
N LYS A 17 -16.68 -3.13 -5.97
CA LYS A 17 -16.15 -3.06 -7.34
C LYS A 17 -15.24 -1.86 -7.59
N PHE A 18 -15.52 -0.67 -7.02
CA PHE A 18 -14.68 0.51 -7.22
C PHE A 18 -13.33 0.38 -6.51
N GLY A 19 -13.33 -0.08 -5.24
CA GLY A 19 -12.09 -0.31 -4.49
C GLY A 19 -11.27 -1.48 -5.07
N SER A 20 -11.92 -2.57 -5.48
CA SER A 20 -11.23 -3.68 -6.14
C SER A 20 -10.63 -3.28 -7.49
N ARG A 21 -11.29 -2.38 -8.24
CA ARG A 21 -10.77 -1.87 -9.51
C ARG A 21 -9.51 -1.05 -9.31
N SER A 22 -9.46 -0.12 -8.34
CA SER A 22 -8.27 0.70 -8.11
C SER A 22 -7.09 -0.14 -7.58
N ALA A 23 -7.36 -1.12 -6.71
CA ALA A 23 -6.33 -2.07 -6.27
C ALA A 23 -5.78 -2.92 -7.43
N LEU A 24 -6.66 -3.43 -8.30
CA LEU A 24 -6.24 -4.18 -9.49
C LEU A 24 -5.44 -3.32 -10.46
N PHE A 25 -5.87 -2.07 -10.68
CA PHE A 25 -5.14 -1.10 -11.49
C PHE A 25 -3.74 -0.85 -10.93
N ALA A 26 -3.62 -0.56 -9.62
CA ALA A 26 -2.34 -0.35 -8.95
C ALA A 26 -1.36 -1.54 -9.10
N ALA A 27 -1.88 -2.77 -9.14
CA ALA A 27 -1.08 -3.98 -9.22
C ALA A 27 -0.71 -4.41 -10.66
N THR A 28 -1.48 -3.99 -11.67
CA THR A 28 -1.38 -4.57 -13.02
C THR A 28 -1.18 -3.57 -14.15
N ASP A 29 -1.53 -2.30 -13.95
CA ASP A 29 -1.45 -1.33 -15.03
C ASP A 29 0.02 -0.93 -15.29
N PRO A 30 0.50 -1.00 -16.55
CA PRO A 30 1.88 -0.66 -16.90
C PRO A 30 2.27 0.79 -16.59
N GLN A 31 1.30 1.72 -16.49
CA GLN A 31 1.59 3.12 -16.18
C GLN A 31 2.04 3.31 -14.73
N VAL A 32 1.67 2.40 -13.83
CA VAL A 32 2.02 2.50 -12.40
C VAL A 32 3.53 2.37 -12.16
N PRO A 33 4.24 1.34 -12.67
CA PRO A 33 5.68 1.27 -12.52
C PRO A 33 6.40 2.41 -13.23
N GLU A 34 5.94 2.85 -14.40
CA GLU A 34 6.51 4.03 -15.09
C GLU A 34 6.43 5.30 -14.23
N TYR A 35 5.27 5.53 -13.62
CA TYR A 35 5.08 6.65 -12.70
C TYR A 35 5.91 6.52 -11.42
N CYS A 36 6.05 5.30 -10.87
CA CYS A 36 6.93 5.05 -9.75
C CYS A 36 8.40 5.35 -10.07
N GLU A 37 8.88 5.02 -11.27
CA GLU A 37 10.25 5.37 -11.68
C GLU A 37 10.45 6.88 -11.84
N LEU A 38 9.43 7.60 -12.33
CA LEU A 38 9.45 9.07 -12.35
C LEU A 38 9.56 9.66 -10.94
N LEU A 39 8.76 9.16 -10.00
CA LEU A 39 8.81 9.61 -8.59
C LEU A 39 10.17 9.32 -7.95
N LYS A 40 10.78 8.17 -8.25
CA LYS A 40 12.13 7.84 -7.78
C LYS A 40 13.19 8.77 -8.37
N ALA A 41 13.09 9.08 -9.67
CA ALA A 41 14.02 9.99 -10.34
C ALA A 41 13.95 11.42 -9.78
N ASP A 42 12.76 11.85 -9.36
CA ASP A 42 12.52 13.16 -8.74
C ASP A 42 12.81 13.16 -7.22
N GLU A 43 13.37 12.07 -6.66
CA GLU A 43 13.61 11.88 -5.23
C GLU A 43 12.38 12.18 -4.36
N TRP A 44 11.20 11.84 -4.88
CA TRP A 44 9.94 12.15 -4.24
C TRP A 44 9.81 11.36 -2.92
N PRO A 45 9.41 12.00 -1.80
CA PRO A 45 9.46 11.38 -0.47
C PRO A 45 8.41 10.29 -0.22
N VAL A 46 7.50 10.05 -1.18
CA VAL A 46 6.37 9.13 -1.05
C VAL A 46 6.19 8.29 -2.31
N CYS A 47 5.65 7.08 -2.14
CA CYS A 47 5.29 6.22 -3.26
C CYS A 47 4.08 6.78 -4.04
N ALA A 48 3.86 6.23 -5.25
CA ALA A 48 2.71 6.57 -6.08
C ALA A 48 1.39 6.39 -5.32
N TYR A 49 0.67 7.50 -5.15
CA TYR A 49 -0.66 7.50 -4.54
C TYR A 49 -1.72 7.57 -5.65
N LEU A 50 -2.60 6.56 -5.68
CA LEU A 50 -3.61 6.37 -6.72
C LEU A 50 -5.00 6.57 -6.14
N SER A 51 -5.79 7.44 -6.76
CA SER A 51 -7.17 7.68 -6.34
C SER A 51 -8.10 6.53 -6.74
N GLN A 52 -9.32 6.54 -6.20
CA GLN A 52 -10.42 5.65 -6.60
C GLN A 52 -10.74 5.70 -8.10
N ASP A 53 -10.36 6.78 -8.78
CA ASP A 53 -10.56 6.96 -10.22
C ASP A 53 -9.49 6.28 -11.07
N CYS A 54 -8.53 5.57 -10.44
CA CYS A 54 -7.37 4.93 -11.06
C CYS A 54 -6.45 5.95 -11.74
N ARG A 55 -6.14 7.03 -11.00
CA ARG A 55 -5.25 8.10 -11.48
C ARG A 55 -4.25 8.48 -10.39
N PRO A 56 -3.00 8.81 -10.75
CA PRO A 56 -2.08 9.47 -9.85
C PRO A 56 -2.69 10.72 -9.25
N THR A 57 -2.56 10.89 -7.94
CA THR A 57 -2.99 12.09 -7.23
C THR A 57 -2.01 12.41 -6.12
N ASN A 58 -1.97 13.68 -5.71
CA ASN A 58 -1.13 14.08 -4.60
C ASN A 58 -1.68 13.51 -3.29
N PRO A 59 -0.84 12.90 -2.44
CA PRO A 59 -1.26 12.50 -1.10
C PRO A 59 -1.41 13.74 -0.18
N SER A 60 -1.85 13.52 1.05
CA SER A 60 -1.96 14.58 2.05
C SER A 60 -0.58 15.16 2.38
N GLU A 61 -0.54 16.43 2.82
CA GLU A 61 0.72 17.08 3.26
C GLU A 61 1.41 16.28 4.37
N GLU A 62 0.65 15.73 5.31
CA GLU A 62 1.15 14.86 6.38
C GLU A 62 1.96 13.66 5.87
N ALA A 63 1.56 13.07 4.73
CA ALA A 63 2.23 11.90 4.18
C ALA A 63 3.64 12.22 3.65
N HIS A 64 3.95 13.49 3.40
CA HIS A 64 5.27 13.93 2.96
C HIS A 64 6.26 14.08 4.14
N ASN A 65 5.80 13.91 5.39
CA ASN A 65 6.65 14.01 6.56
C ASN A 65 7.52 12.75 6.73
N LEU A 66 8.76 12.84 6.26
CA LEU A 66 9.75 11.77 6.36
C LEU A 66 10.10 11.42 7.81
N GLU A 67 10.23 12.41 8.70
CA GLU A 67 10.56 12.16 10.11
C GLU A 67 9.50 11.30 10.78
N THR A 68 8.22 11.65 10.62
CA THR A 68 7.11 10.86 11.15
C THR A 68 7.06 9.47 10.51
N SER A 69 7.32 9.36 9.21
CA SER A 69 7.35 8.08 8.50
C SER A 69 8.42 7.14 9.07
N PHE A 70 9.62 7.64 9.34
CA PHE A 70 10.68 6.87 10.00
C PHE A 70 10.31 6.47 11.43
N GLN A 71 9.72 7.37 12.21
CA GLN A 71 9.27 7.04 13.58
C GLN A 71 8.19 5.95 13.56
N VAL A 72 7.25 6.01 12.63
CA VAL A 72 6.22 4.98 12.45
C VAL A 72 6.85 3.65 12.03
N TRP A 73 7.82 3.67 11.14
CA TRP A 73 8.55 2.48 10.70
C TRP A 73 9.26 1.78 11.87
N GLU A 74 10.11 2.50 12.60
CA GLU A 74 10.84 1.98 13.76
C GLU A 74 9.89 1.43 14.83
N LYS A 75 8.83 2.18 15.13
CA LYS A 75 7.85 1.73 16.12
C LYS A 75 7.11 0.47 15.68
N THR A 76 6.84 0.35 14.38
CA THR A 76 6.20 -0.84 13.81
C THR A 76 7.09 -2.07 13.95
N LEU A 77 8.39 -1.94 13.64
CA LEU A 77 9.36 -3.04 13.83
C LEU A 77 9.44 -3.46 15.30
N GLU A 78 9.54 -2.50 16.23
CA GLU A 78 9.54 -2.77 17.68
C GLU A 78 8.26 -3.51 18.14
N MET A 79 7.09 -3.08 17.65
CA MET A 79 5.80 -3.69 18.00
C MET A 79 5.67 -5.13 17.46
N VAL A 80 6.12 -5.37 16.24
CA VAL A 80 6.14 -6.71 15.61
C VAL A 80 7.27 -7.58 16.17
N GLY A 81 8.23 -6.98 16.87
CA GLY A 81 9.41 -7.65 17.45
C GLY A 81 10.43 -8.05 16.38
N LEU A 82 10.53 -7.27 15.31
CA LEU A 82 11.56 -7.40 14.28
C LEU A 82 12.75 -6.49 14.61
N PRO A 83 13.98 -6.91 14.29
CA PRO A 83 15.13 -6.03 14.42
C PRO A 83 15.11 -4.91 13.36
N SER A 84 15.84 -3.83 13.59
CA SER A 84 15.89 -2.68 12.68
C SER A 84 16.53 -3.01 11.33
N ASP A 85 17.40 -4.03 11.29
CA ASP A 85 18.06 -4.56 10.09
C ASP A 85 17.25 -5.67 9.40
N ALA A 86 15.99 -5.87 9.79
CA ALA A 86 15.17 -6.96 9.28
C ALA A 86 15.01 -6.90 7.75
N VAL A 87 14.89 -5.70 7.18
CA VAL A 87 14.68 -5.54 5.74
C VAL A 87 15.94 -5.91 4.97
N GLU A 88 17.09 -5.42 5.40
CA GLU A 88 18.39 -5.72 4.80
C GLU A 88 18.64 -7.22 4.81
N ARG A 89 18.42 -7.87 5.96
CA ARG A 89 18.59 -9.32 6.12
C ARG A 89 17.63 -10.12 5.24
N LEU A 90 16.38 -9.68 5.11
CA LEU A 90 15.40 -10.31 4.21
C LEU A 90 15.78 -10.16 2.73
N ILE A 91 16.36 -9.02 2.34
CA ILE A 91 16.86 -8.80 0.97
C ILE A 91 18.06 -9.70 0.68
N GLU A 92 18.92 -9.93 1.67
CA GLU A 92 20.05 -10.88 1.59
C GLU A 92 19.61 -12.36 1.59
N GLY A 93 18.31 -12.61 1.78
CA GLY A 93 17.71 -13.94 1.76
C GLY A 93 17.78 -14.66 3.11
N GLU A 94 18.08 -13.96 4.20
CA GLU A 94 18.05 -14.52 5.55
C GLU A 94 16.63 -14.69 6.08
N GLU A 95 16.46 -15.64 6.99
CA GLU A 95 15.21 -15.82 7.73
C GLU A 95 15.21 -14.92 8.98
N VAL A 96 14.21 -14.05 9.09
CA VAL A 96 14.01 -13.17 10.25
C VAL A 96 12.74 -13.57 10.98
N LEU A 97 12.87 -14.00 12.24
CA LEU A 97 11.74 -14.40 13.08
C LEU A 97 11.10 -13.16 13.72
N CYS A 98 9.79 -13.03 13.56
CA CYS A 98 9.01 -12.03 14.29
C CYS A 98 8.39 -12.61 15.57
N ARG A 99 7.91 -11.74 16.47
CA ARG A 99 7.26 -12.12 17.74
C ARG A 99 6.11 -13.13 17.54
N TYR A 100 5.39 -13.04 16.43
CA TYR A 100 4.23 -13.89 16.12
C TYR A 100 4.60 -15.19 15.38
N GLY A 101 5.76 -15.23 14.72
CA GLY A 101 6.27 -16.42 14.02
C GLY A 101 6.90 -17.44 14.97
N ALA A 102 7.44 -16.98 16.11
CA ALA A 102 8.13 -17.81 17.09
C ALA A 102 7.21 -18.76 17.90
N GLN A 103 5.88 -18.61 17.82
CA GLN A 103 4.93 -19.45 18.58
C GLN A 103 4.35 -20.64 17.77
N ARG A 104 4.92 -20.98 16.61
CA ARG A 104 4.53 -22.16 15.81
C ARG A 104 5.56 -23.30 15.87
N GLY A 105 6.18 -23.51 17.03
CA GLY A 105 7.03 -24.67 17.35
C GLY A 105 6.46 -25.47 18.51
#